data_AF-A0A0Q9XVJ4-F1
#
_entry.id   AF-A0A0Q9XVJ4-F1
#
_cell.length_a   1.000
_cell.length_b   1.000
_cell.length_c   1.000
_cell.angle_alpha   90.00
_cell.angle_beta   90.00
_cell.angle_gamma   90.00
#
_symmetry.space_group_name_H-M   'P 1'
#
loop_
_entity.id
_entity.type
_entity.pdbx_description
1 polymer ?
#
loop_
_entity_poly.entity_id
_entity_poly.type
_entity_poly.pdbx_seq_one_letter_code
_entity_poly.pdbx_strand_id
1 'polypeptide(L)'
;GLTEAESLVELQRKVYITCENAQFKLEKRPFHPHITLARKWQAEQELKKEQLVSYYPSLAFLANEVVLYKTHPERTPKYEKVRIFPLSQS
;
A
#
# COMPACT_ATOMS: atom_id res chain seq x y z
N GLY A 1 0.38 -2.46 -13.48
CA GLY A 1 -0.17 -1.80 -12.29
C GLY A 1 -1.42 -2.55 -11.89
N LEU A 2 -2.02 -2.22 -10.74
CA LEU A 2 -3.41 -2.61 -10.50
C LEU A 2 -4.27 -1.95 -11.60
N THR A 3 -5.32 -2.62 -12.07
CA THR A 3 -6.37 -1.95 -12.83
C THR A 3 -6.91 -0.84 -11.93
N GLU A 4 -6.92 0.41 -12.41
CA GLU A 4 -7.27 1.56 -11.59
C GLU A 4 -8.71 1.43 -11.10
N ALA A 5 -8.86 1.11 -9.81
CA ALA A 5 -10.14 1.19 -9.13
C ALA A 5 -10.32 2.63 -8.68
N GLU A 6 -11.21 3.38 -9.34
CA GLU A 6 -11.53 4.77 -9.01
C GLU A 6 -11.84 4.94 -7.51
N SER A 7 -12.55 3.98 -6.93
CA SER A 7 -12.89 3.95 -5.50
C SER A 7 -11.66 3.96 -4.57
N LEU A 8 -10.55 3.32 -4.97
CA LEU A 8 -9.31 3.31 -4.18
C LEU A 8 -8.61 4.67 -4.25
N VAL A 9 -8.62 5.32 -5.42
CA VAL A 9 -8.07 6.67 -5.59
C VAL A 9 -8.87 7.69 -4.78
N GLU A 10 -10.20 7.60 -4.83
CA GLU A 10 -11.07 8.46 -4.02
C GLU A 10 -10.86 8.27 -2.52
N LEU A 11 -10.72 7.01 -2.06
CA LEU A 11 -10.43 6.70 -0.67
C LEU A 11 -9.10 7.30 -0.23
N GLN A 12 -8.05 7.14 -1.04
CA GLN A 12 -6.74 7.73 -0.75
C GLN A 12 -6.82 9.26 -0.68
N ARG A 13 -7.55 9.90 -1.61
CA ARG A 13 -7.75 11.35 -1.61
C ARG A 13 -8.45 11.85 -0.35
N LYS A 14 -9.51 11.16 0.09
CA LYS A 14 -10.24 11.49 1.34
C LYS A 14 -9.29 11.43 2.54
N VAL A 15 -8.54 10.34 2.68
CA VAL A 15 -7.55 10.17 3.77
C VAL A 15 -6.49 11.26 3.73
N TYR A 16 -5.95 11.57 2.54
CA TYR A 16 -4.93 12.61 2.37
C TYR A 16 -5.42 13.97 2.85
N ILE A 17 -6.60 14.42 2.39
CA ILE A 17 -7.17 15.72 2.77
C ILE A 17 -7.46 15.79 4.27
N THR A 18 -8.00 14.72 4.86
CA THR A 18 -8.25 14.67 6.31
C THR A 18 -6.95 14.79 7.11
N CYS A 19 -5.88 14.11 6.69
CA CYS A 19 -4.58 14.23 7.34
C CYS A 19 -3.94 15.61 7.15
N GLU A 20 -4.08 16.22 5.98
CA GLU A 20 -3.60 17.58 5.72
C GLU A 20 -4.33 18.61 6.60
N ASN A 21 -5.65 18.50 6.73
CA ASN A 21 -6.45 19.34 7.62
C ASN A 21 -6.08 19.16 9.10
N ALA A 22 -5.64 17.96 9.48
CA ALA A 22 -5.09 17.67 10.81
C ALA A 22 -3.62 18.08 10.96
N GLN A 23 -3.07 18.85 10.00
CA GLN A 23 -1.72 19.43 10.02
C GLN A 23 -0.58 18.39 9.95
N PHE A 24 -0.84 17.18 9.43
CA PHE A 24 0.22 16.23 9.16
C PHE A 24 1.06 16.65 7.95
N LYS A 25 2.38 16.38 8.00
CA LYS A 25 3.27 16.52 6.84
C LYS A 25 3.21 15.26 6.00
N LEU A 26 2.67 15.37 4.79
CA LEU A 26 2.45 14.24 3.88
C LEU A 26 3.46 14.22 2.72
N GLU A 27 3.64 13.03 2.14
CA GLU A 27 4.35 12.82 0.88
C GLU A 27 3.55 13.41 -0.28
N LYS A 28 4.21 14.13 -1.20
CA LYS A 28 3.54 14.88 -2.29
C LYS A 28 3.52 14.15 -3.63
N ARG A 29 4.24 13.03 -3.75
CA ARG A 29 4.23 12.23 -4.97
C ARG A 29 2.80 11.77 -5.31
N PRO A 30 2.41 11.76 -6.59
CA PRO A 30 1.12 11.23 -7.00
C PRO A 30 0.89 9.80 -6.49
N PHE A 31 -0.34 9.52 -6.11
CA PHE A 31 -0.71 8.19 -5.65
C PHE A 31 -0.83 7.23 -6.83
N HIS A 32 0.11 6.27 -6.89
CA HIS A 32 0.07 5.17 -7.85
C HIS A 32 -0.17 3.87 -7.07
N PRO A 33 -1.38 3.27 -7.11
CA PRO A 33 -1.67 2.07 -6.33
C PRO A 33 -0.77 0.91 -6.77
N HIS A 34 0.01 0.38 -5.83
CA HIS A 34 0.95 -0.72 -6.07
C HIS A 34 1.18 -1.53 -4.79
N ILE A 35 1.61 -2.78 -4.97
CA ILE A 35 2.11 -3.64 -3.89
C ILE A 35 3.61 -3.75 -4.08
N THR A 36 4.40 -3.37 -3.06
CA THR A 36 5.85 -3.55 -3.11
C THR A 36 6.18 -5.04 -2.96
N LEU A 37 6.86 -5.62 -3.96
CA LEU A 37 7.23 -7.05 -3.94
C LEU A 37 8.63 -7.27 -3.34
N ALA A 38 9.57 -6.40 -3.67
CA ALA A 38 10.95 -6.49 -3.21
C ALA A 38 11.55 -5.09 -3.04
N ARG A 39 12.58 -4.99 -2.19
CA ARG A 39 13.42 -3.80 -2.06
C ARG A 39 14.87 -4.20 -2.23
N LYS A 40 15.63 -3.42 -3.01
CA LYS A 40 17.08 -3.58 -3.11
C LYS A 40 17.71 -3.08 -1.81
N TRP A 41 18.29 -3.99 -1.01
CA TRP A 41 18.97 -3.65 0.24
C TRP A 41 20.49 -3.66 0.07
N GLN A 42 21.06 -4.80 -0.28
CA GLN A 42 22.50 -5.00 -0.53
C GLN A 42 22.79 -5.87 -1.76
N ALA A 43 21.78 -6.11 -2.61
CA ALA A 43 21.95 -6.98 -3.76
C ALA A 43 22.82 -6.29 -4.83
N GLU A 44 23.92 -6.93 -5.22
CA GLU A 44 24.75 -6.52 -6.35
C GLU A 44 24.03 -6.74 -7.68
N GLN A 45 23.18 -7.77 -7.74
CA GLN A 45 22.43 -8.13 -8.94
C GLN A 45 21.10 -7.38 -9.00
N GLU A 46 20.78 -6.88 -10.19
CA GLU A 46 19.48 -6.29 -10.47
C GLU A 46 18.40 -7.37 -10.55
N LEU A 47 17.23 -7.07 -9.96
CA LEU A 47 16.04 -7.90 -10.14
C LEU A 47 15.53 -7.70 -11.57
N LYS A 48 15.81 -8.68 -12.44
CA LYS A 48 15.42 -8.63 -13.83
C LYS A 48 13.94 -8.90 -13.98
N LYS A 49 13.24 -8.09 -14.77
CA LYS A 49 11.78 -8.19 -14.95
C LYS A 49 11.40 -9.59 -15.45
N GLU A 50 12.22 -10.20 -16.29
CA GLU A 50 12.02 -11.52 -16.88
C GLU A 50 11.96 -12.63 -15.81
N GLN A 51 12.67 -12.47 -14.69
CA GLN A 51 12.63 -13.41 -13.55
C GLN A 51 11.30 -13.36 -12.82
N LEU A 52 10.52 -12.28 -13.01
CA LEU A 52 9.23 -12.09 -12.37
C LEU A 52 8.07 -12.56 -13.27
N VAL A 53 8.23 -12.55 -14.59
CA VAL A 53 7.16 -12.81 -15.58
C VAL A 53 6.52 -14.20 -15.43
N SER A 54 7.27 -15.20 -14.94
CA SER A 54 6.76 -16.57 -14.77
C SER A 54 5.85 -16.76 -13.54
N TYR A 55 5.71 -15.75 -12.66
CA TYR A 55 5.11 -15.94 -11.33
C TYR A 55 3.84 -15.14 -11.06
N TYR A 56 3.24 -14.50 -12.07
CA TYR A 56 2.09 -13.62 -11.83
C TYR A 56 0.75 -14.26 -12.22
N PRO A 57 0.02 -14.88 -11.28
CA PRO A 57 -1.41 -15.04 -11.46
C PRO A 57 -2.06 -13.65 -11.51
N SER A 58 -3.09 -13.50 -12.35
CA SER A 58 -4.02 -12.38 -12.23
C SER A 58 -4.65 -12.42 -10.84
N LEU A 59 -4.15 -11.61 -9.91
CA LEU A 59 -4.68 -11.54 -8.56
C LEU A 59 -5.81 -10.51 -8.52
N ALA A 60 -7.03 -10.99 -8.31
CA ALA A 60 -8.19 -10.18 -7.99
C ALA A 60 -8.68 -10.53 -6.59
N PHE A 61 -8.93 -9.51 -5.76
CA PHE A 61 -9.48 -9.70 -4.43
C PHE A 61 -10.39 -8.52 -4.08
N LEU A 62 -11.35 -8.78 -3.20
CA LEU A 62 -12.17 -7.73 -2.60
C LEU A 62 -11.48 -7.23 -1.33
N ALA A 63 -11.27 -5.91 -1.24
CA ALA A 63 -10.80 -5.29 -0.02
C ALA A 63 -11.95 -5.14 0.97
N ASN A 64 -11.85 -5.82 2.12
CA ASN A 64 -12.90 -5.83 3.15
C ASN A 64 -12.62 -4.85 4.30
N GLU A 65 -11.41 -4.28 4.37
CA GLU A 65 -11.01 -3.39 5.46
C GLU A 65 -9.90 -2.42 5.03
N VAL A 66 -9.82 -1.29 5.75
CA VAL A 66 -8.68 -0.38 5.78
C VAL A 66 -8.02 -0.48 7.15
N VAL A 67 -6.70 -0.54 7.20
CA VAL A 67 -5.97 -0.72 8.46
C VAL A 67 -4.95 0.40 8.65
N LEU A 68 -5.00 1.05 9.82
CA LEU A 68 -3.96 1.98 10.26
C LEU A 68 -2.83 1.19 10.91
N TYR A 69 -1.64 1.23 10.30
CA TYR A 69 -0.45 0.58 10.82
C TYR A 69 0.51 1.57 11.48
N LYS A 70 1.17 1.10 12.54
CA LYS A 70 2.37 1.73 13.10
C LYS A 70 3.59 0.88 12.78
N THR A 71 4.63 1.52 12.27
CA THR A 71 5.90 0.85 11.93
C THR A 71 6.88 0.96 13.10
N HIS A 72 7.47 -0.16 13.48
CA HIS A 72 8.52 -0.28 14.49
C HIS A 72 9.80 -0.83 13.82
N PRO A 73 10.73 0.03 13.38
CA PRO A 73 11.90 -0.41 12.59
C PRO A 73 12.76 -1.49 13.27
N GLU A 74 12.90 -1.39 14.59
CA GLU A 74 13.75 -2.26 15.43
C GLU A 74 13.04 -3.50 16.00
N ARG A 75 11.76 -3.73 15.64
CA ARG A 75 10.98 -4.84 16.20
C ARG A 75 10.67 -5.90 15.14
N THR A 76 10.46 -7.13 15.62
CA THR A 76 9.89 -8.22 14.83
C THR A 76 8.65 -8.75 15.58
N PRO A 77 7.43 -8.61 15.04
CA PRO A 77 7.07 -8.03 13.74
C PRO A 77 7.26 -6.50 13.66
N LYS A 78 7.55 -5.99 12.45
CA LYS A 78 7.76 -4.55 12.19
C LYS A 78 6.49 -3.72 12.16
N TYR A 79 5.33 -4.34 11.98
CA TYR A 79 4.05 -3.64 11.79
C TYR A 79 3.07 -4.00 12.90
N GLU A 80 2.50 -2.98 13.52
CA GLU A 80 1.43 -3.09 14.51
C GLU A 80 0.13 -2.56 13.90
N LYS A 81 -0.95 -3.36 13.97
CA LYS A 81 -2.29 -2.90 13.60
C LYS A 81 -2.83 -2.01 14.73
N VAL A 82 -2.90 -0.71 14.49
CA VAL A 82 -3.40 0.28 15.47
C VAL A 82 -4.93 0.37 15.44
N ARG A 83 -5.50 0.36 14.23
CA ARG A 83 -6.95 0.44 14.01
C ARG A 83 -7.34 -0.30 12.75
N ILE A 84 -8.47 -0.98 12.78
CA ILE A 84 -9.09 -1.63 11.63
C ILE A 84 -10.43 -0.94 11.36
N PHE A 85 -10.70 -0.63 10.10
CA PHE A 85 -11.92 -0.01 9.60
C PHE A 85 -12.56 -0.97 8.57
N PRO A 86 -13.57 -1.75 8.96
CA PRO A 86 -14.27 -2.63 8.03
C PRO A 86 -14.97 -1.82 6.92
N LEU A 87 -14.85 -2.30 5.69
CA LEU A 87 -15.58 -1.81 4.52
C LEU A 87 -16.76 -2.75 4.30
N SER A 88 -17.82 -2.60 5.11
CA SER A 88 -19.05 -3.35 4.92
C SER A 88 -19.67 -3.00 3.57
N GLN A 89 -20.08 -4.01 2.80
CA GLN A 89 -21.05 -3.81 1.73
C GLN A 89 -22.39 -3.51 2.39
N SER A 90 -22.93 -2.32 2.12
CA SER A 90 -24.32 -1.99 2.44
C SER A 90 -25.28 -2.73 1.50
#